data_AF-A0A2V9BV37-F1
#
_entry.id   AF-A0A2V9BV37-F1
#
_cell.length_a   1.000
_cell.length_b   1.000
_cell.length_c   1.000
_cell.angle_alpha   90.00
_cell.angle_beta   90.00
_cell.angle_gamma   90.00
#
_symmetry.space_group_name_H-M   'P 1'
#
loop_
_entity.id
_entity.type
_entity.pdbx_description
1 polymer ?
#
loop_
_entity_poly.entity_id
_entity_poly.type
_entity_poly.pdbx_seq_one_letter_code
_entity_poly.pdbx_strand_id
1 'polypeptide(L)'
;MAESVRSGMSNKVAKLSFWGVRGSTPTVDRATWRYGGNTPCLELVAPDGTQFILDCGTGLRVLGKRWAEIHGTNSIEAHIFVTHYHWDHIQGIPFFSPLYAGQNRFHFYSFRSEFLGRDSLKQVFEAQMAYPYFPVDLSAMSAARQFSEVTDRDQFEINGTRITARMLNHPQGCFGFRFETSAGTIVYATDNEPGVPKLDQSLRELAADADIFINDAQYTPEQLTTTRKGWGHSSWLAGVKVAQEAGVRNLVLFHHDPDSTDKIVDGVLRDARQKFESVWAASEGMVMSLGEERVEVIMPTTRGGLRQEGHFRARVTGYTEEGRAFQEETVLRDLTLQGALIYLNHSPRLQSELQVTMESPGDEGQNHNHLRFRGYVVRLEPGPEKDQTAVGIVFTE
;
A
#
# COMPACT_ATOMS: atom_id res chain seq x y z
N MET A 1 21.28 18.70 42.85
CA MET A 1 21.96 19.15 41.62
C MET A 1 22.30 17.89 40.84
N ALA A 2 21.38 17.38 40.03
CA ALA A 2 21.08 17.81 38.66
C ALA A 2 22.16 17.31 37.68
N GLU A 3 21.93 16.14 37.13
CA GLU A 3 22.42 15.76 35.80
C GLU A 3 21.27 15.06 35.07
N SER A 4 20.47 15.89 34.39
CA SER A 4 19.56 15.48 33.34
C SER A 4 20.31 15.56 32.01
N VAL A 5 20.72 14.43 31.43
CA VAL A 5 20.92 14.35 29.97
C VAL A 5 20.73 12.90 29.53
N ARG A 6 19.61 12.65 28.86
CA ARG A 6 19.46 11.91 27.59
C ARG A 6 17.98 11.61 27.40
N SER A 7 17.20 12.65 27.09
CA SER A 7 15.97 12.48 26.32
C SER A 7 16.39 11.98 24.95
N GLY A 8 16.19 10.69 24.67
CA GLY A 8 16.40 10.13 23.35
C GLY A 8 15.55 10.90 22.34
N MET A 9 16.20 11.48 21.34
CA MET A 9 15.52 11.94 20.14
C MET A 9 14.90 10.71 19.49
N SER A 10 13.62 10.47 19.76
CA SER A 10 12.82 9.58 18.93
C SER A 10 12.87 10.15 17.53
N ASN A 11 13.49 9.45 16.58
CA ASN A 11 13.37 9.81 15.17
C ASN A 11 11.88 9.97 14.86
N LYS A 12 11.49 11.16 14.41
CA LYS A 12 10.10 11.51 14.09
C LYS A 12 9.75 10.79 12.79
N VAL A 13 9.23 9.57 12.90
CA VAL A 13 8.88 8.73 11.75
C VAL A 13 7.38 8.71 11.55
N ALA A 14 6.91 8.95 10.34
CA ALA A 14 5.54 8.65 9.95
C ALA A 14 5.49 7.23 9.36
N LYS A 15 4.49 6.42 9.73
CA LYS A 15 4.38 5.03 9.29
C LYS A 15 3.07 4.80 8.56
N LEU A 16 3.14 4.35 7.32
CA LEU A 16 2.01 3.99 6.47
C LEU A 16 1.94 2.45 6.33
N SER A 17 0.85 1.83 6.75
CA SER A 17 0.61 0.39 6.67
C SER A 17 -0.58 0.08 5.77
N PHE A 18 -0.46 -0.95 4.93
CA PHE A 18 -1.48 -1.34 3.95
C PHE A 18 -2.25 -2.58 4.45
N TRP A 19 -3.56 -2.43 4.71
CA TRP A 19 -4.42 -3.51 5.22
C TRP A 19 -5.35 -4.11 4.17
N GLY A 20 -5.57 -3.37 3.07
CA GLY A 20 -6.22 -3.85 1.86
C GLY A 20 -5.87 -2.96 0.68
N VAL A 21 -5.74 -3.57 -0.50
CA VAL A 21 -5.09 -2.97 -1.68
C VAL A 21 -5.81 -3.23 -3.00
N ARG A 22 -6.85 -4.06 -3.02
CA ARG A 22 -7.62 -4.38 -4.22
C ARG A 22 -8.82 -3.48 -4.40
N GLY A 23 -9.19 -3.19 -5.63
CA GLY A 23 -10.38 -2.44 -5.96
C GLY A 23 -11.64 -3.26 -6.05
N SER A 24 -12.79 -2.60 -6.08
CA SER A 24 -14.13 -3.09 -6.46
C SER A 24 -14.75 -4.19 -5.59
N THR A 25 -14.04 -5.30 -5.34
CA THR A 25 -14.51 -6.43 -4.53
C THR A 25 -13.33 -7.17 -3.90
N PRO A 26 -13.51 -7.76 -2.70
CA PRO A 26 -12.46 -8.57 -2.12
C PRO A 26 -12.27 -9.87 -2.90
N THR A 27 -11.02 -10.32 -3.02
CA THR A 27 -10.67 -11.57 -3.70
C THR A 27 -10.10 -12.58 -2.72
N VAL A 28 -10.45 -13.85 -2.90
CA VAL A 28 -9.91 -14.97 -2.10
C VAL A 28 -9.38 -16.04 -3.05
N ASP A 29 -8.50 -15.64 -3.96
CA ASP A 29 -7.87 -16.53 -4.94
C ASP A 29 -6.39 -16.76 -4.60
N ARG A 30 -5.91 -18.00 -4.75
CA ARG A 30 -4.49 -18.35 -4.53
C ARG A 30 -3.53 -17.57 -5.40
N ALA A 31 -3.95 -17.24 -6.63
CA ALA A 31 -3.19 -16.44 -7.58
C ALA A 31 -3.12 -14.95 -7.19
N THR A 32 -3.71 -14.55 -6.06
CA THR A 32 -3.74 -13.16 -5.57
C THR A 32 -3.12 -12.99 -4.19
N TRP A 33 -2.58 -14.08 -3.61
CA TRP A 33 -2.14 -14.12 -2.21
C TRP A 33 -0.89 -13.29 -1.93
N ARG A 34 -0.07 -12.99 -2.94
CA ARG A 34 1.14 -12.19 -2.71
C ARG A 34 0.82 -10.72 -2.45
N TYR A 35 -0.04 -10.13 -3.27
CA TYR A 35 -0.43 -8.72 -3.07
C TYR A 35 -1.58 -8.59 -2.06
N GLY A 36 -2.38 -9.63 -1.89
CA GLY A 36 -3.55 -9.61 -1.02
C GLY A 36 -4.84 -9.41 -1.80
N GLY A 37 -5.96 -9.59 -1.10
CA GLY A 37 -7.31 -9.62 -1.67
C GLY A 37 -8.33 -8.74 -0.93
N ASN A 38 -7.96 -8.08 0.15
CA ASN A 38 -8.79 -7.14 0.87
C ASN A 38 -8.90 -5.82 0.10
N THR A 39 -10.07 -5.19 0.22
CA THR A 39 -10.37 -3.89 -0.37
C THR A 39 -9.83 -2.73 0.47
N PRO A 40 -9.79 -1.48 -0.05
CA PRO A 40 -8.91 -0.42 0.45
C PRO A 40 -9.06 -0.13 1.93
N CYS A 41 -7.93 -0.22 2.63
CA CYS A 41 -7.80 0.26 4.00
C CYS A 41 -6.31 0.45 4.29
N LEU A 42 -5.93 1.67 4.65
CA LEU A 42 -4.57 2.01 5.06
C LEU A 42 -4.60 2.64 6.45
N GLU A 43 -3.52 2.47 7.18
CA GLU A 43 -3.27 3.11 8.47
C GLU A 43 -2.05 4.01 8.33
N LEU A 44 -2.20 5.30 8.61
CA LEU A 44 -1.10 6.25 8.74
C LEU A 44 -0.96 6.65 10.21
N VAL A 45 0.21 6.38 10.79
CA VAL A 45 0.59 6.86 12.11
C VAL A 45 1.54 8.04 11.91
N ALA A 46 1.12 9.24 12.32
CA ALA A 46 1.94 10.43 12.24
C ALA A 46 3.06 10.42 13.31
N PRO A 47 4.10 11.27 13.18
CA PRO A 47 5.26 11.23 14.09
C PRO A 47 4.96 11.51 15.56
N ASP A 48 3.83 12.15 15.85
CA ASP A 48 3.33 12.41 17.21
C ASP A 48 2.49 11.25 17.79
N GLY A 49 2.26 10.20 16.99
CA GLY A 49 1.41 9.05 17.34
C GLY A 49 -0.06 9.19 16.92
N THR A 50 -0.47 10.30 16.29
CA THR A 50 -1.84 10.46 15.81
C THR A 50 -2.16 9.41 14.75
N GLN A 51 -3.30 8.74 14.89
CA GLN A 51 -3.72 7.64 14.02
C GLN A 51 -4.74 8.10 12.99
N PHE A 52 -4.43 7.84 11.71
CA PHE A 52 -5.28 8.09 10.57
C PHE A 52 -5.63 6.76 9.88
N ILE A 53 -6.89 6.55 9.53
CA ILE A 53 -7.33 5.44 8.68
C ILE A 53 -7.80 6.03 7.35
N LEU A 54 -7.35 5.47 6.25
CA LEU A 54 -7.72 5.87 4.90
C LEU A 54 -8.54 4.75 4.28
N ASP A 55 -9.81 5.04 4.04
CA ASP A 55 -10.87 4.11 3.66
C ASP A 55 -11.11 2.92 4.59
N CYS A 56 -12.31 2.37 4.47
CA CYS A 56 -12.91 1.43 5.40
C CYS A 56 -13.37 0.15 4.68
N GLY A 57 -12.61 -0.29 3.68
CA GLY A 57 -12.80 -1.55 2.99
C GLY A 57 -12.60 -2.78 3.88
N THR A 58 -12.63 -3.98 3.31
CA THR A 58 -12.54 -5.23 4.08
C THR A 58 -11.23 -5.36 4.86
N GLY A 59 -10.17 -4.66 4.44
CA GLY A 59 -8.91 -4.55 5.18
C GLY A 59 -9.08 -3.96 6.59
N LEU A 60 -10.10 -3.13 6.80
CA LEU A 60 -10.41 -2.54 8.11
C LEU A 60 -10.69 -3.61 9.17
N ARG A 61 -11.27 -4.75 8.78
CA ARG A 61 -11.49 -5.87 9.69
C ARG A 61 -10.17 -6.45 10.22
N VAL A 62 -9.13 -6.46 9.40
CA VAL A 62 -7.80 -6.98 9.79
C VAL A 62 -7.14 -5.99 10.75
N LEU A 63 -7.17 -4.70 10.41
CA LEU A 63 -6.70 -3.62 11.29
C LEU A 63 -7.39 -3.66 12.66
N GLY A 64 -8.72 -3.79 12.71
CA GLY A 64 -9.47 -3.84 13.97
C GLY A 64 -9.07 -5.00 14.88
N LYS A 65 -8.78 -6.18 14.31
CA LYS A 65 -8.24 -7.32 15.07
C LYS A 65 -6.85 -7.00 15.61
N ARG A 66 -5.99 -6.40 14.79
CA ARG A 66 -4.64 -6.01 15.20
C ARG A 66 -4.66 -5.00 16.34
N TRP A 67 -5.53 -4.00 16.27
CA TRP A 67 -5.67 -3.02 17.33
C TRP A 67 -6.21 -3.63 18.63
N ALA A 68 -7.17 -4.55 18.55
CA ALA A 68 -7.64 -5.27 19.73
C ALA A 68 -6.51 -6.06 20.41
N GLU A 69 -5.62 -6.69 19.63
CA GLU A 69 -4.45 -7.41 20.15
C GLU A 69 -3.43 -6.48 20.82
N ILE A 70 -3.11 -5.34 20.20
CA ILE A 70 -2.06 -4.42 20.68
C ILE A 70 -2.55 -3.57 21.86
N HIS A 71 -3.76 -3.02 21.76
CA HIS A 71 -4.27 -2.06 22.74
C HIS A 71 -4.98 -2.74 23.91
N GLY A 72 -5.50 -3.96 23.73
CA GLY A 72 -6.28 -4.65 24.75
C GLY A 72 -7.49 -3.81 25.18
N THR A 73 -7.49 -3.33 26.43
CA THR A 73 -8.56 -2.48 26.99
C THR A 73 -8.26 -0.99 26.94
N ASN A 74 -7.09 -0.57 26.46
CA ASN A 74 -6.74 0.84 26.34
C ASN A 74 -7.65 1.55 25.32
N SER A 75 -7.97 2.81 25.58
CA SER A 75 -8.78 3.63 24.67
C SER A 75 -8.03 3.89 23.37
N ILE A 76 -8.76 3.80 22.27
CA ILE A 76 -8.28 4.11 20.92
C ILE A 76 -8.96 5.40 20.46
N GLU A 77 -8.18 6.33 19.93
CA GLU A 77 -8.64 7.51 19.22
C GLU A 77 -8.02 7.54 17.82
N ALA A 78 -8.84 7.72 16.79
CA ALA A 78 -8.38 7.76 15.39
C ALA A 78 -9.27 8.64 14.50
N HIS A 79 -8.66 9.14 13.43
CA HIS A 79 -9.28 9.96 12.39
C HIS A 79 -9.41 9.17 11.09
N ILE A 80 -10.63 8.98 10.62
CA ILE A 80 -10.98 8.08 9.53
C ILE A 80 -11.44 8.90 8.33
N PHE A 81 -10.70 8.80 7.24
CA PHE A 81 -10.96 9.51 6.00
C PHE A 81 -11.54 8.54 4.98
N VAL A 82 -12.76 8.80 4.54
CA VAL A 82 -13.44 7.98 3.53
C VAL A 82 -13.47 8.78 2.23
N THR A 83 -12.79 8.27 1.21
CA THR A 83 -12.63 8.93 -0.10
C THR A 83 -13.96 9.07 -0.81
N HIS A 84 -14.78 8.01 -0.79
CA HIS A 84 -16.13 7.97 -1.34
C HIS A 84 -16.93 6.76 -0.84
N TYR A 85 -18.15 6.61 -1.35
CA TYR A 85 -19.17 5.74 -0.77
C TYR A 85 -19.35 4.38 -1.48
N HIS A 86 -18.44 4.00 -2.38
CA HIS A 86 -18.48 2.67 -2.99
C HIS A 86 -18.16 1.56 -1.99
N TRP A 87 -18.75 0.39 -2.22
CA TRP A 87 -18.79 -0.71 -1.26
C TRP A 87 -17.41 -1.13 -0.78
N ASP A 88 -16.47 -1.27 -1.70
CA ASP A 88 -15.09 -1.67 -1.43
C ASP A 88 -14.35 -0.68 -0.52
N HIS A 89 -14.80 0.56 -0.37
CA HIS A 89 -14.25 1.57 0.54
C HIS A 89 -14.97 1.68 1.89
N ILE A 90 -16.11 0.98 2.08
CA ILE A 90 -16.92 1.08 3.31
C ILE A 90 -17.33 -0.28 3.92
N GLN A 91 -17.11 -1.40 3.22
CA GLN A 91 -17.63 -2.72 3.59
C GLN A 91 -17.07 -3.25 4.92
N GLY A 92 -15.93 -2.75 5.39
CA GLY A 92 -15.30 -3.17 6.63
C GLY A 92 -15.95 -2.62 7.90
N ILE A 93 -16.73 -1.55 7.81
CA ILE A 93 -17.30 -0.82 8.96
C ILE A 93 -18.06 -1.73 9.93
N PRO A 94 -19.00 -2.58 9.49
CA PRO A 94 -19.75 -3.45 10.41
C PRO A 94 -18.86 -4.45 11.16
N PHE A 95 -17.65 -4.73 10.67
CA PHE A 95 -16.74 -5.73 11.22
C PHE A 95 -15.50 -5.14 11.91
N PHE A 96 -15.45 -3.82 12.08
CA PHE A 96 -14.39 -3.15 12.82
C PHE A 96 -14.70 -3.16 14.32
N SER A 97 -14.23 -4.20 15.02
CA SER A 97 -14.49 -4.43 16.45
C SER A 97 -14.23 -3.23 17.37
N PRO A 98 -13.24 -2.33 17.12
CA PRO A 98 -13.05 -1.15 17.96
C PRO A 98 -14.26 -0.20 18.03
N LEU A 99 -15.15 -0.17 17.03
CA LEU A 99 -16.37 0.66 17.09
C LEU A 99 -17.41 0.17 18.11
N TYR A 100 -17.29 -1.08 18.57
CA TYR A 100 -18.22 -1.67 19.54
C TYR A 100 -17.77 -1.50 20.99
N ALA A 101 -16.62 -0.83 21.22
CA ALA A 101 -16.05 -0.63 22.54
C ALA A 101 -16.17 0.86 22.95
N GLY A 102 -16.98 1.13 23.98
CA GLY A 102 -17.42 2.49 24.33
C GLY A 102 -16.33 3.42 24.86
N GLN A 103 -15.16 2.91 25.22
CA GLN A 103 -14.00 3.71 25.59
C GLN A 103 -13.29 4.35 24.40
N ASN A 104 -13.61 3.93 23.17
CA ASN A 104 -12.95 4.41 21.96
C ASN A 104 -13.67 5.63 21.38
N ARG A 105 -12.92 6.41 20.58
CA ARG A 105 -13.38 7.62 19.90
C ARG A 105 -12.92 7.64 18.45
N PHE A 106 -13.83 7.94 17.54
CA PHE A 106 -13.54 7.99 16.11
C PHE A 106 -14.11 9.26 15.48
N HIS A 107 -13.28 9.91 14.67
CA HIS A 107 -13.65 11.09 13.89
C HIS A 107 -13.68 10.71 12.42
N PHE A 108 -14.78 10.90 11.74
CA PHE A 108 -14.99 10.50 10.35
C PHE A 108 -15.07 11.70 9.44
N TYR A 109 -14.38 11.65 8.31
CA TYR A 109 -14.26 12.74 7.33
C TYR A 109 -14.60 12.22 5.94
N SER A 110 -15.56 12.85 5.27
CA SER A 110 -15.87 12.62 3.85
C SER A 110 -16.68 13.79 3.27
N PHE A 111 -16.97 13.78 1.97
CA PHE A 111 -17.73 14.85 1.32
C PHE A 111 -19.24 14.71 1.48
N ARG A 112 -19.97 15.81 1.44
CA ARG A 112 -21.43 15.74 1.31
C ARG A 112 -21.81 15.24 -0.09
N SER A 113 -22.43 14.06 -0.17
CA SER A 113 -22.96 13.53 -1.43
C SER A 113 -24.10 14.39 -1.95
N GLU A 114 -24.10 14.68 -3.25
CA GLU A 114 -25.23 15.35 -3.91
C GLU A 114 -26.50 14.49 -3.90
N PHE A 115 -26.36 13.17 -3.74
CA PHE A 115 -27.49 12.21 -3.71
C PHE A 115 -28.14 12.07 -2.33
N LEU A 116 -27.36 12.21 -1.25
CA LEU A 116 -27.84 11.99 0.13
C LEU A 116 -28.00 13.29 0.94
N GLY A 117 -27.33 14.38 0.54
CA GLY A 117 -27.34 15.63 1.27
C GLY A 117 -26.58 15.54 2.60
N ARG A 118 -27.04 16.29 3.61
CA ARG A 118 -26.33 16.41 4.90
C ARG A 118 -26.11 15.06 5.58
N ASP A 119 -25.01 14.92 6.30
CA ASP A 119 -24.66 13.72 7.07
C ASP A 119 -24.51 12.47 6.19
N SER A 120 -24.11 12.64 4.92
CA SER A 120 -24.02 11.56 3.92
C SER A 120 -23.30 10.31 4.44
N LEU A 121 -22.08 10.46 4.99
CA LEU A 121 -21.31 9.31 5.49
C LEU A 121 -22.02 8.56 6.63
N LYS A 122 -22.67 9.30 7.54
CA LYS A 122 -23.44 8.69 8.62
C LYS A 122 -24.62 7.90 8.06
N GLN A 123 -25.38 8.48 7.12
CA GLN A 123 -26.50 7.80 6.46
C GLN A 123 -26.05 6.53 5.73
N VAL A 124 -24.89 6.56 5.07
CA VAL A 124 -24.30 5.38 4.41
C VAL A 124 -24.02 4.26 5.41
N PHE A 125 -23.39 4.58 6.55
CA PHE A 125 -23.11 3.58 7.58
C PHE A 125 -24.38 3.06 8.26
N GLU A 126 -25.38 3.91 8.49
CA GLU A 126 -26.70 3.49 8.98
C GLU A 126 -27.36 2.51 8.01
N ALA A 127 -27.31 2.78 6.70
CA ALA A 127 -27.88 1.93 5.67
C ALA A 127 -27.19 0.56 5.58
N GLN A 128 -25.86 0.50 5.70
CA GLN A 128 -25.12 -0.77 5.72
C GLN A 128 -25.50 -1.67 6.89
N MET A 129 -25.96 -1.06 7.99
CA MET A 129 -26.37 -1.76 9.21
C MET A 129 -27.89 -1.92 9.33
N ALA A 130 -28.66 -1.49 8.34
CA ALA A 130 -30.11 -1.59 8.36
C ALA A 130 -30.59 -3.03 8.14
N TYR A 131 -31.73 -3.40 8.74
CA TYR A 131 -32.41 -4.65 8.43
C TYR A 131 -32.93 -4.65 6.98
N PRO A 132 -32.83 -5.75 6.22
CA PRO A 132 -32.32 -7.07 6.60
C PRO A 132 -30.82 -7.30 6.28
N TYR A 133 -30.05 -6.25 5.96
CA TYR A 133 -28.65 -6.38 5.54
C TYR A 133 -27.72 -6.79 6.67
N PHE A 134 -27.97 -6.31 7.90
CA PHE A 134 -27.16 -6.60 9.08
C PHE A 134 -28.04 -6.87 10.32
N PRO A 135 -27.58 -7.71 11.28
CA PRO A 135 -28.42 -8.11 12.43
C PRO A 135 -28.59 -7.04 13.51
N VAL A 136 -27.82 -5.95 13.48
CA VAL A 136 -27.86 -4.84 14.45
C VAL A 136 -27.70 -3.52 13.72
N ASP A 137 -28.32 -2.46 14.24
CA ASP A 137 -28.18 -1.11 13.69
C ASP A 137 -26.92 -0.39 14.19
N LEU A 138 -26.74 0.85 13.72
CA LEU A 138 -25.59 1.69 14.05
C LEU A 138 -25.46 2.02 15.55
N SER A 139 -26.52 1.85 16.37
CA SER A 139 -26.48 2.09 17.82
C SER A 139 -25.72 1.01 18.59
N ALA A 140 -25.55 -0.18 18.01
CA ALA A 140 -24.75 -1.25 18.61
C ALA A 140 -23.25 -0.90 18.71
N MET A 141 -22.78 0.03 17.87
CA MET A 141 -21.43 0.58 17.96
C MET A 141 -21.36 1.62 19.09
N SER A 142 -20.93 1.18 20.27
CA SER A 142 -20.91 2.00 21.48
C SER A 142 -19.81 3.06 21.54
N ALA A 143 -18.81 3.01 20.64
CA ALA A 143 -17.74 4.01 20.58
C ALA A 143 -18.29 5.41 20.25
N ALA A 144 -17.62 6.45 20.76
CA ALA A 144 -17.94 7.83 20.41
C ALA A 144 -17.58 8.07 18.95
N ARG A 145 -18.50 8.68 18.19
CA ARG A 145 -18.36 8.90 16.74
C ARG A 145 -18.73 10.32 16.40
N GLN A 146 -17.82 11.04 15.73
CA GLN A 146 -18.06 12.38 15.20
C GLN A 146 -17.95 12.31 13.69
N PHE A 147 -18.95 12.80 12.96
CA PHE A 147 -18.92 12.90 11.50
C PHE A 147 -18.68 14.36 11.10
N SER A 148 -17.77 14.59 10.16
CA SER A 148 -17.41 15.90 9.64
C SER A 148 -17.45 15.86 8.11
N GLU A 149 -18.19 16.80 7.55
CA GLU A 149 -18.24 16.99 6.10
C GLU A 149 -17.06 17.85 5.65
N VAL A 150 -16.33 17.38 4.66
CA VAL A 150 -15.20 18.06 4.02
C VAL A 150 -15.65 18.56 2.66
N THR A 151 -15.21 19.75 2.26
CA THR A 151 -15.52 20.37 0.97
C THR A 151 -14.32 20.41 0.04
N ASP A 152 -14.56 20.53 -1.27
CA ASP A 152 -13.47 20.61 -2.24
C ASP A 152 -12.60 21.82 -1.91
N ARG A 153 -11.29 21.57 -1.87
CA ARG A 153 -10.24 22.52 -1.50
C ARG A 153 -10.08 22.83 -0.02
N ASP A 154 -10.79 22.14 0.88
CA ASP A 154 -10.58 22.30 2.31
C ASP A 154 -9.14 22.00 2.74
N GLN A 155 -8.68 22.79 3.70
CA GLN A 155 -7.41 22.64 4.38
C GLN A 155 -7.63 22.81 5.88
N PHE A 156 -7.19 21.85 6.67
CA PHE A 156 -7.31 21.87 8.11
C PHE A 156 -6.16 21.10 8.76
N GLU A 157 -6.04 21.20 10.08
CA GLU A 157 -4.96 20.57 10.82
C GLU A 157 -5.53 19.66 11.91
N ILE A 158 -4.91 18.49 12.07
CA ILE A 158 -5.15 17.56 13.17
C ILE A 158 -3.80 17.26 13.81
N ASN A 159 -3.61 17.71 15.05
CA ASN A 159 -2.39 17.48 15.84
C ASN A 159 -1.08 17.75 15.06
N GLY A 160 -0.98 18.89 14.38
CA GLY A 160 0.21 19.25 13.60
C GLY A 160 0.38 18.55 12.25
N THR A 161 -0.56 17.68 11.85
CA THR A 161 -0.66 17.16 10.48
C THR A 161 -1.64 18.02 9.70
N ARG A 162 -1.16 18.71 8.66
CA ARG A 162 -2.03 19.46 7.76
C ARG A 162 -2.64 18.51 6.73
N ILE A 163 -3.97 18.53 6.61
CA ILE A 163 -4.73 17.75 5.63
C ILE A 163 -5.31 18.70 4.58
N THR A 164 -5.11 18.35 3.31
CA THR A 164 -5.75 19.01 2.17
C THR A 164 -6.60 18.00 1.41
N ALA A 165 -7.86 18.35 1.12
CA ALA A 165 -8.75 17.55 0.29
C ALA A 165 -8.95 18.19 -1.10
N ARG A 166 -9.08 17.35 -2.13
CA ARG A 166 -9.50 17.76 -3.48
C ARG A 166 -10.39 16.72 -4.12
N MET A 167 -11.38 17.19 -4.88
CA MET A 167 -12.22 16.32 -5.70
C MET A 167 -11.43 15.72 -6.86
N LEU A 168 -11.61 14.43 -7.09
CA LEU A 168 -11.04 13.63 -8.17
C LEU A 168 -12.12 13.17 -9.14
N ASN A 169 -11.70 12.72 -10.32
CA ASN A 169 -12.61 12.27 -11.37
C ASN A 169 -13.02 10.81 -11.15
N HIS A 170 -14.13 10.62 -10.46
CA HIS A 170 -14.74 9.31 -10.25
C HIS A 170 -16.27 9.44 -10.28
N PRO A 171 -17.03 8.46 -10.80
CA PRO A 171 -18.49 8.46 -10.71
C PRO A 171 -18.95 8.73 -9.27
N GLN A 172 -19.95 9.59 -9.11
CA GLN A 172 -20.51 9.99 -7.81
C GLN A 172 -19.57 10.81 -6.90
N GLY A 173 -18.36 11.11 -7.35
CA GLY A 173 -17.36 11.91 -6.63
C GLY A 173 -16.42 11.06 -5.79
N CYS A 174 -15.18 11.51 -5.67
CA CYS A 174 -14.12 10.91 -4.85
C CYS A 174 -13.16 11.99 -4.37
N PHE A 175 -12.75 11.93 -3.10
CA PHE A 175 -11.68 12.78 -2.60
C PHE A 175 -10.32 12.09 -2.65
N GLY A 176 -9.32 12.86 -3.10
CA GLY A 176 -7.93 12.63 -2.74
C GLY A 176 -7.56 13.45 -1.51
N PHE A 177 -6.71 12.88 -0.67
CA PHE A 177 -6.24 13.52 0.56
C PHE A 177 -4.71 13.62 0.55
N ARG A 178 -4.20 14.80 0.89
CA ARG A 178 -2.78 15.06 1.13
C ARG A 178 -2.57 15.30 2.62
N PHE A 179 -1.66 14.53 3.21
CA PHE A 179 -1.25 14.60 4.61
C PHE A 179 0.18 15.12 4.69
N GLU A 180 0.34 16.31 5.26
CA GLU A 180 1.64 16.94 5.46
C GLU A 180 1.99 16.86 6.94
N THR A 181 2.88 15.93 7.26
CA THR A 181 3.38 15.67 8.62
C THR A 181 4.76 16.32 8.81
N SER A 182 5.25 16.34 10.05
CA SER A 182 6.64 16.78 10.31
C SER A 182 7.72 15.86 9.72
N ALA A 183 7.39 14.62 9.33
CA ALA A 183 8.31 13.70 8.68
C ALA A 183 8.28 13.81 7.14
N GLY A 184 7.24 14.44 6.59
CA GLY A 184 7.03 14.63 5.16
C GLY A 184 5.60 14.36 4.72
N THR A 185 5.42 14.18 3.41
CA THR A 185 4.12 14.26 2.73
C THR A 185 3.66 12.92 2.17
N ILE A 186 2.44 12.50 2.55
CA ILE A 186 1.76 11.33 2.00
C ILE A 186 0.50 11.79 1.27
N VAL A 187 0.28 11.31 0.06
CA VAL A 187 -0.92 11.59 -0.75
C VAL A 187 -1.64 10.28 -1.04
N TYR A 188 -2.91 10.22 -0.63
CA TYR A 188 -3.81 9.12 -0.92
C TYR A 188 -4.87 9.59 -1.92
N ALA A 189 -4.68 9.21 -3.18
CA ALA A 189 -5.56 9.56 -4.28
C ALA A 189 -5.84 8.29 -5.08
N THR A 190 -6.69 7.42 -4.50
CA THR A 190 -7.14 6.16 -5.11
C THR A 190 -7.99 6.46 -6.34
N ASP A 191 -9.28 6.17 -6.34
CA ASP A 191 -10.12 6.07 -7.52
C ASP A 191 -10.18 7.40 -8.27
N ASN A 192 -9.53 7.43 -9.42
CA ASN A 192 -9.50 8.59 -10.30
C ASN A 192 -9.24 8.19 -11.75
N GLU A 193 -9.97 8.80 -12.69
CA GLU A 193 -9.77 8.62 -14.12
C GLU A 193 -9.19 9.88 -14.77
N PRO A 194 -8.13 9.80 -15.60
CA PRO A 194 -7.65 10.96 -16.33
C PRO A 194 -8.64 11.41 -17.41
N GLY A 195 -8.72 12.71 -17.67
CA GLY A 195 -9.45 13.26 -18.82
C GLY A 195 -10.40 14.42 -18.52
N VAL A 196 -10.52 14.82 -17.25
CA VAL A 196 -11.26 16.02 -16.85
C VAL A 196 -10.25 17.07 -16.37
N PRO A 197 -9.91 18.09 -17.19
CA PRO A 197 -8.75 18.97 -16.93
C PRO A 197 -8.70 19.60 -15.53
N LYS A 198 -9.86 20.00 -14.97
CA LYS A 198 -9.93 20.57 -13.62
C LYS A 198 -9.58 19.56 -12.52
N LEU A 199 -10.04 18.31 -12.68
CA LEU A 199 -9.82 17.24 -11.71
C LEU A 199 -8.42 16.63 -11.88
N ASP A 200 -7.95 16.52 -13.12
CA ASP A 200 -6.58 16.18 -13.47
C ASP A 200 -5.57 17.17 -12.86
N GLN A 201 -5.90 18.47 -12.85
CA GLN A 201 -5.10 19.49 -12.17
C GLN A 201 -5.17 19.32 -10.64
N SER A 202 -6.33 18.97 -10.10
CA SER A 202 -6.51 18.77 -8.66
C SER A 202 -5.69 17.60 -8.13
N LEU A 203 -5.56 16.51 -8.91
CA LEU A 203 -4.67 15.39 -8.60
C LEU A 203 -3.20 15.82 -8.58
N ARG A 204 -2.75 16.60 -9.57
CA ARG A 204 -1.38 17.14 -9.63
C ARG A 204 -1.08 18.08 -8.47
N GLU A 205 -2.04 18.94 -8.10
CA GLU A 205 -1.93 19.81 -6.91
C GLU A 205 -1.74 18.98 -5.64
N LEU A 206 -2.48 17.88 -5.48
CA LEU A 206 -2.30 16.98 -4.33
C LEU A 206 -0.92 16.31 -4.37
N ALA A 207 -0.52 15.77 -5.52
CA ALA A 207 0.69 14.96 -5.67
C ALA A 207 2.01 15.76 -5.67
N ALA A 208 1.95 17.09 -5.81
CA ALA A 208 3.12 17.96 -5.91
C ALA A 208 4.15 17.72 -4.80
N ASP A 209 5.37 17.36 -5.18
CA ASP A 209 6.54 17.07 -4.34
C ASP A 209 6.26 16.05 -3.22
N ALA A 210 5.28 15.16 -3.39
CA ALA A 210 4.93 14.18 -2.36
C ALA A 210 6.04 13.14 -2.17
N ASP A 211 6.35 12.80 -0.91
CA ASP A 211 7.30 11.74 -0.59
C ASP A 211 6.73 10.36 -0.93
N ILE A 212 5.42 10.18 -0.68
CA ILE A 212 4.65 8.98 -1.05
C ILE A 212 3.36 9.42 -1.74
N PHE A 213 3.14 8.94 -2.97
CA PHE A 213 1.91 9.14 -3.72
C PHE A 213 1.26 7.78 -4.01
N ILE A 214 0.12 7.54 -3.40
CA ILE A 214 -0.68 6.33 -3.59
C ILE A 214 -1.75 6.66 -4.63
N ASN A 215 -1.66 6.01 -5.79
CA ASN A 215 -2.52 6.28 -6.94
C ASN A 215 -3.18 4.99 -7.45
N ASP A 216 -4.42 5.12 -7.89
CA ASP A 216 -5.12 4.07 -8.62
C ASP A 216 -4.32 3.61 -9.85
N ALA A 217 -4.18 2.30 -9.98
CA ALA A 217 -3.56 1.63 -11.10
C ALA A 217 -4.36 0.40 -11.51
N GLN A 218 -5.69 0.44 -11.38
CA GLN A 218 -6.56 -0.72 -11.59
C GLN A 218 -6.40 -1.30 -13.00
N TYR A 219 -6.21 -0.45 -14.02
CA TYR A 219 -6.24 -0.87 -15.42
C TYR A 219 -4.89 -0.80 -16.14
N THR A 220 -4.79 -1.55 -17.25
CA THR A 220 -3.75 -1.27 -18.25
C THR A 220 -4.11 -0.05 -19.09
N PRO A 221 -3.14 0.61 -19.75
CA PRO A 221 -3.42 1.72 -20.67
C PRO A 221 -4.40 1.34 -21.79
N GLU A 222 -4.34 0.11 -22.27
CA GLU A 222 -5.23 -0.42 -23.32
C GLU A 222 -6.65 -0.58 -22.79
N GLN A 223 -6.84 -1.14 -21.59
CA GLN A 223 -8.15 -1.28 -20.97
C GLN A 223 -8.80 0.08 -20.71
N LEU A 224 -8.02 1.04 -20.17
CA LEU A 224 -8.48 2.39 -19.88
C LEU A 224 -8.98 3.12 -21.14
N THR A 225 -8.33 2.91 -22.28
CA THR A 225 -8.70 3.58 -23.54
C THR A 225 -9.83 2.89 -24.30
N THR A 226 -10.16 1.64 -23.96
CA THR A 226 -11.12 0.81 -24.72
C THR A 226 -12.36 0.44 -23.90
N THR A 227 -12.26 -0.57 -23.04
CA THR A 227 -13.40 -1.22 -22.39
C THR A 227 -13.74 -0.64 -21.01
N ARG A 228 -12.86 0.20 -20.45
CA ARG A 228 -12.96 0.71 -19.08
C ARG A 228 -13.02 2.23 -18.95
N LYS A 229 -13.15 2.95 -20.07
CA LYS A 229 -13.33 4.41 -20.06
C LYS A 229 -14.64 4.80 -19.36
N GLY A 230 -14.58 5.82 -18.51
CA GLY A 230 -15.70 6.35 -17.74
C GLY A 230 -16.03 5.55 -16.47
N TRP A 231 -15.24 4.53 -16.14
CA TRP A 231 -15.46 3.74 -14.92
C TRP A 231 -14.85 4.40 -13.69
N GLY A 232 -14.06 5.47 -13.86
CA GLY A 232 -13.53 6.27 -12.76
C GLY A 232 -12.19 5.81 -12.22
N HIS A 233 -11.47 4.96 -12.96
CA HIS A 233 -10.19 4.41 -12.53
C HIS A 233 -9.05 4.77 -13.48
N SER A 234 -7.83 4.54 -13.01
CA SER A 234 -6.60 4.92 -13.69
C SER A 234 -5.85 3.71 -14.24
N SER A 235 -4.85 4.02 -15.07
CA SER A 235 -3.84 3.04 -15.45
C SER A 235 -2.53 3.32 -14.74
N TRP A 236 -1.71 2.29 -14.56
CA TRP A 236 -0.36 2.44 -14.00
C TRP A 236 0.47 3.49 -14.76
N LEU A 237 0.30 3.59 -16.08
CA LEU A 237 1.02 4.57 -16.90
C LEU A 237 0.53 6.00 -16.68
N ALA A 238 -0.77 6.19 -16.42
CA ALA A 238 -1.31 7.50 -16.06
C ALA A 238 -0.76 7.96 -14.70
N GLY A 239 -0.74 7.07 -13.70
CA GLY A 239 -0.15 7.35 -12.40
C GLY A 239 1.34 7.69 -12.48
N VAL A 240 2.11 6.96 -13.30
CA VAL A 240 3.53 7.27 -13.58
C VAL A 240 3.71 8.67 -14.16
N LYS A 241 2.88 9.08 -15.13
CA LYS A 241 2.98 10.42 -15.72
C LYS A 241 2.73 11.51 -14.68
N VAL A 242 1.70 11.34 -13.84
CA VAL A 242 1.41 12.29 -12.75
C VAL A 242 2.58 12.34 -11.77
N ALA A 243 3.15 11.19 -11.38
CA ALA A 243 4.29 11.14 -10.47
C ALA A 243 5.52 11.89 -11.02
N GLN A 244 5.82 11.71 -12.32
CA GLN A 244 6.90 12.43 -13.00
C GLN A 244 6.65 13.94 -13.08
N GLU A 245 5.45 14.35 -13.50
CA GLU A 245 5.06 15.75 -13.66
C GLU A 245 5.00 16.50 -12.32
N ALA A 246 4.61 15.81 -11.25
CA ALA A 246 4.44 16.38 -9.92
C ALA A 246 5.68 16.27 -9.03
N GLY A 247 6.80 15.70 -9.49
CA GLY A 247 8.02 15.60 -8.68
C GLY A 247 7.90 14.62 -7.49
N VAL A 248 7.05 13.61 -7.60
CA VAL A 248 6.85 12.59 -6.56
C VAL A 248 8.14 11.79 -6.33
N ARG A 249 8.41 11.41 -5.07
CA ARG A 249 9.59 10.58 -4.73
C ARG A 249 9.33 9.08 -4.78
N ASN A 250 8.15 8.64 -4.33
CA ASN A 250 7.74 7.23 -4.35
C ASN A 250 6.29 7.11 -4.84
N LEU A 251 6.08 6.41 -5.95
CA LEU A 251 4.75 6.08 -6.47
C LEU A 251 4.34 4.71 -5.94
N VAL A 252 3.14 4.61 -5.37
CA VAL A 252 2.52 3.35 -4.96
C VAL A 252 1.31 3.10 -5.87
N LEU A 253 1.42 2.08 -6.73
CA LEU A 253 0.34 1.56 -7.54
C LEU A 253 -0.63 0.81 -6.62
N PHE A 254 -1.87 1.27 -6.57
CA PHE A 254 -2.89 0.82 -5.63
C PHE A 254 -4.19 0.48 -6.36
N HIS A 255 -5.16 -0.10 -5.63
CA HIS A 255 -6.49 -0.44 -6.14
C HIS A 255 -6.41 -1.49 -7.27
N HIS A 256 -5.64 -2.56 -7.05
CA HIS A 256 -5.43 -3.60 -8.05
C HIS A 256 -6.76 -4.24 -8.47
N ASP A 257 -6.94 -4.46 -9.77
CA ASP A 257 -8.17 -5.07 -10.28
C ASP A 257 -8.42 -6.45 -9.66
N PRO A 258 -9.67 -6.79 -9.28
CA PRO A 258 -10.01 -8.10 -8.73
C PRO A 258 -9.53 -9.29 -9.59
N ASP A 259 -9.56 -9.16 -10.91
CA ASP A 259 -9.18 -10.23 -11.83
C ASP A 259 -7.67 -10.24 -12.12
N SER A 260 -6.92 -9.25 -11.64
CA SER A 260 -5.46 -9.22 -11.77
C SER A 260 -4.80 -10.20 -10.79
N THR A 261 -4.27 -11.30 -11.34
CA THR A 261 -3.39 -12.21 -10.62
C THR A 261 -2.07 -11.52 -10.23
N ASP A 262 -1.34 -12.11 -9.30
CA ASP A 262 -0.02 -11.65 -8.85
C ASP A 262 0.95 -11.49 -10.03
N LYS A 263 0.89 -12.39 -11.02
CA LYS A 263 1.70 -12.31 -12.25
C LYS A 263 1.35 -11.07 -13.09
N ILE A 264 0.09 -10.68 -13.13
CA ILE A 264 -0.35 -9.47 -13.86
C ILE A 264 0.18 -8.23 -13.14
N VAL A 265 0.01 -8.16 -11.82
CA VAL A 265 0.52 -7.05 -11.00
C VAL A 265 2.04 -6.94 -11.08
N ASP A 266 2.76 -8.06 -11.14
CA ASP A 266 4.21 -8.08 -11.39
C ASP A 266 4.60 -7.49 -12.75
N GLY A 267 3.87 -7.86 -13.80
CA GLY A 267 4.05 -7.28 -15.13
C GLY A 267 3.84 -5.77 -15.12
N VAL A 268 2.76 -5.30 -14.50
CA VAL A 268 2.45 -3.88 -14.32
C VAL A 268 3.58 -3.16 -13.56
N LEU A 269 4.04 -3.73 -12.45
CA LEU A 269 5.11 -3.15 -11.64
C LEU A 269 6.42 -3.05 -12.43
N ARG A 270 6.77 -4.10 -13.17
CA ARG A 270 7.95 -4.12 -14.04
C ARG A 270 7.86 -3.04 -15.10
N ASP A 271 6.73 -2.91 -15.78
CA ASP A 271 6.56 -1.96 -16.88
C ASP A 271 6.57 -0.52 -16.35
N ALA A 272 5.98 -0.28 -15.17
CA ALA A 272 6.06 1.00 -14.49
C ALA A 272 7.50 1.38 -14.11
N ARG A 273 8.32 0.42 -13.64
CA ARG A 273 9.73 0.66 -13.27
C ARG A 273 10.61 1.12 -14.41
N GLN A 274 10.30 0.69 -15.63
CA GLN A 274 11.01 1.15 -16.82
C GLN A 274 10.78 2.64 -17.11
N LYS A 275 9.72 3.23 -16.54
CA LYS A 275 9.35 4.63 -16.72
C LYS A 275 9.61 5.48 -15.48
N PHE A 276 9.47 4.90 -14.29
CA PHE A 276 9.67 5.58 -13.01
C PHE A 276 10.30 4.63 -12.01
N GLU A 277 11.56 4.87 -11.65
CA GLU A 277 12.37 3.92 -10.89
C GLU A 277 11.78 3.62 -9.50
N SER A 278 11.30 4.65 -8.81
CA SER A 278 10.81 4.55 -7.43
C SER A 278 9.32 4.21 -7.36
N VAL A 279 8.94 3.07 -7.94
CA VAL A 279 7.56 2.58 -7.96
C VAL A 279 7.38 1.24 -7.22
N TRP A 280 6.27 1.15 -6.51
CA TRP A 280 5.87 0.04 -5.66
C TRP A 280 4.46 -0.41 -6.04
N ALA A 281 4.19 -1.71 -5.97
CA ALA A 281 2.83 -2.22 -6.01
C ALA A 281 2.37 -2.49 -4.58
N ALA A 282 1.28 -1.84 -4.16
CA ALA A 282 0.74 -1.99 -2.81
C ALA A 282 0.46 -3.45 -2.50
N SER A 283 0.86 -3.91 -1.32
CA SER A 283 0.61 -5.27 -0.85
C SER A 283 0.06 -5.25 0.57
N GLU A 284 -0.86 -6.14 0.91
CA GLU A 284 -1.31 -6.32 2.29
C GLU A 284 -0.14 -6.64 3.23
N GLY A 285 -0.01 -5.88 4.31
CA GLY A 285 1.11 -5.98 5.25
C GLY A 285 2.36 -5.22 4.81
N MET A 286 2.35 -4.55 3.66
CA MET A 286 3.38 -3.57 3.29
C MET A 286 3.37 -2.42 4.29
N VAL A 287 4.56 -1.94 4.64
CA VAL A 287 4.77 -0.79 5.51
C VAL A 287 5.78 0.14 4.87
N MET A 288 5.47 1.43 4.81
CA MET A 288 6.40 2.50 4.41
C MET A 288 6.61 3.44 5.59
N SER A 289 7.87 3.60 6.00
CA SER A 289 8.28 4.50 7.08
C SER A 289 9.01 5.70 6.49
N LEU A 290 8.52 6.90 6.77
CA LEU A 290 9.08 8.18 6.32
C LEU A 290 9.81 8.84 7.49
N GLY A 291 11.12 9.05 7.36
CA GLY A 291 11.97 9.77 8.32
C GLY A 291 12.81 10.85 7.63
N GLU A 292 13.72 11.49 8.38
CA GLU A 292 14.43 12.71 7.97
C GLU A 292 15.18 12.63 6.62
N GLU A 293 15.65 11.45 6.19
CA GLU A 293 16.46 11.34 4.96
C GLU A 293 16.02 10.25 3.97
N ARG A 294 15.20 9.27 4.37
CA ARG A 294 14.85 8.12 3.50
C ARG A 294 13.45 7.57 3.81
N VAL A 295 12.83 7.00 2.78
CA VAL A 295 11.67 6.12 2.91
C VAL A 295 12.19 4.69 3.05
N GLU A 296 11.90 4.06 4.18
CA GLU A 296 12.12 2.63 4.38
C GLU A 296 10.85 1.87 4.01
N VAL A 297 10.98 0.80 3.22
CA VAL A 297 9.85 -0.01 2.81
C VAL A 297 10.05 -1.44 3.26
N ILE A 298 9.11 -1.94 4.05
CA ILE A 298 9.05 -3.32 4.51
C ILE A 298 7.93 -4.00 3.73
N MET A 299 8.30 -4.94 2.87
CA MET A 299 7.34 -5.80 2.20
C MET A 299 6.93 -6.95 3.13
N PRO A 300 5.66 -7.39 3.12
CA PRO A 300 5.22 -8.53 3.90
C PRO A 300 6.02 -9.77 3.49
N THR A 301 6.35 -10.64 4.44
CA THR A 301 6.73 -12.00 4.09
C THR A 301 5.53 -12.65 3.43
N THR A 302 5.59 -12.83 2.11
CA THR A 302 4.54 -13.47 1.34
C THR A 302 4.10 -14.75 2.03
N ARG A 303 2.79 -15.00 2.08
CA ARG A 303 2.22 -16.34 2.31
C ARG A 303 2.55 -17.22 1.09
N GLY A 304 3.83 -17.39 0.79
CA GLY A 304 4.30 -18.36 -0.19
C GLY A 304 4.08 -19.75 0.38
N GLY A 305 3.70 -20.70 -0.47
CA GLY A 305 3.55 -22.11 -0.10
C GLY A 305 4.79 -22.65 0.61
N LEU A 306 4.65 -23.86 1.19
CA LEU A 306 5.70 -24.56 1.93
C LEU A 306 7.10 -24.25 1.37
N ARG A 307 7.84 -23.39 2.07
CA ARG A 307 9.26 -23.16 1.79
C ARG A 307 9.94 -24.50 2.01
N GLN A 308 10.58 -25.02 0.97
CA GLN A 308 11.46 -26.15 1.15
C GLN A 308 12.87 -25.61 1.31
N GLU A 309 13.56 -26.06 2.36
CA GLU A 309 15.00 -25.89 2.48
C GLU A 309 15.67 -26.70 1.36
N GLY A 310 15.83 -26.05 0.21
CA GLY A 310 16.63 -26.55 -0.90
C GLY A 310 17.91 -25.73 -0.99
N HIS A 311 19.06 -26.39 -1.07
CA HIS A 311 20.36 -25.75 -1.29
C HIS A 311 20.73 -25.90 -2.76
N PHE A 312 20.33 -24.94 -3.59
CA PHE A 312 20.67 -24.93 -5.00
C PHE A 312 21.81 -23.96 -5.26
N ARG A 313 22.86 -24.42 -5.96
CA ARG A 313 23.88 -23.52 -6.49
C ARG A 313 23.25 -22.65 -7.55
N ALA A 314 23.48 -21.35 -7.45
CA ALA A 314 22.96 -20.38 -8.39
C ALA A 314 24.03 -19.36 -8.76
N ARG A 315 24.00 -18.95 -10.02
CA ARG A 315 24.74 -17.81 -10.52
C ARG A 315 23.79 -16.62 -10.59
N VAL A 316 24.15 -15.54 -9.91
CA VAL A 316 23.37 -14.31 -9.82
C VAL A 316 24.13 -13.21 -10.53
N THR A 317 23.44 -12.49 -11.42
CA THR A 317 23.97 -11.29 -12.07
C THR A 317 23.07 -10.10 -11.76
N GLY A 318 23.70 -8.94 -11.56
CA GLY A 318 23.03 -7.72 -11.16
C GLY A 318 23.95 -6.51 -11.14
N TYR A 319 23.47 -5.42 -10.55
CA TYR A 319 24.23 -4.19 -10.35
C TYR A 319 24.24 -3.82 -8.86
N THR A 320 25.38 -3.33 -8.36
CA THR A 320 25.51 -2.80 -7.00
C THR A 320 24.79 -1.44 -6.86
N GLU A 321 24.67 -0.93 -5.65
CA GLU A 321 24.16 0.43 -5.39
C GLU A 321 24.96 1.52 -6.13
N GLU A 322 26.26 1.32 -6.34
CA GLU A 322 27.14 2.21 -7.11
C GLU A 322 27.03 2.01 -8.64
N GLY A 323 26.11 1.16 -9.12
CA GLY A 323 25.91 0.87 -10.54
C GLY A 323 26.96 -0.03 -11.17
N ARG A 324 27.80 -0.72 -10.37
CA ARG A 324 28.80 -1.67 -10.90
C ARG A 324 28.14 -3.02 -11.16
N ALA A 325 28.31 -3.57 -12.36
CA ALA A 325 27.86 -4.92 -12.66
C ALA A 325 28.62 -5.95 -11.80
N PHE A 326 27.91 -6.96 -11.30
CA PHE A 326 28.52 -8.09 -10.60
C PHE A 326 27.95 -9.42 -11.12
N GLN A 327 28.75 -10.46 -10.97
CA GLN A 327 28.34 -11.85 -11.15
C GLN A 327 28.89 -12.64 -9.96
N GLU A 328 28.04 -13.39 -9.29
CA GLU A 328 28.40 -14.12 -8.09
C GLU A 328 27.74 -15.51 -8.07
N GLU A 329 28.46 -16.51 -7.56
CA GLU A 329 27.89 -17.82 -7.27
C GLU A 329 27.47 -17.85 -5.79
N THR A 330 26.23 -18.26 -5.54
CA THR A 330 25.64 -18.33 -4.20
C THR A 330 24.77 -19.57 -4.05
N VAL A 331 24.28 -19.79 -2.84
CA VAL A 331 23.30 -20.83 -2.53
C VAL A 331 21.94 -20.15 -2.36
N LEU A 332 20.99 -20.54 -3.20
CA LEU A 332 19.58 -20.21 -2.99
C LEU A 332 19.08 -20.92 -1.74
N ARG A 333 18.50 -20.15 -0.82
CA ARG A 333 17.78 -20.64 0.34
C ARG A 333 16.31 -20.22 0.23
N ASP A 334 15.44 -20.95 0.94
CA ASP A 334 14.01 -20.64 1.01
C ASP A 334 13.36 -20.40 -0.38
N LEU A 335 13.60 -21.33 -1.31
CA LEU A 335 13.06 -21.24 -2.67
C LEU A 335 11.54 -21.50 -2.67
N THR A 336 10.81 -20.64 -3.37
CA THR A 336 9.38 -20.81 -3.68
C THR A 336 9.16 -20.56 -5.17
N LEU A 337 7.95 -20.86 -5.68
CA LEU A 337 7.58 -20.51 -7.06
C LEU A 337 7.58 -18.99 -7.31
N GLN A 338 7.53 -18.18 -6.25
CA GLN A 338 7.38 -16.72 -6.32
C GLN A 338 8.67 -15.96 -5.97
N GLY A 339 9.73 -16.63 -5.54
CA GLY A 339 10.93 -15.94 -5.07
C GLY A 339 11.86 -16.80 -4.26
N ALA A 340 12.93 -16.19 -3.76
CA ALA A 340 13.93 -16.84 -2.94
C ALA A 340 14.69 -15.87 -2.04
N LEU A 341 15.38 -16.41 -1.04
CA LEU A 341 16.35 -15.70 -0.22
C LEU A 341 17.76 -16.15 -0.63
N ILE A 342 18.65 -15.21 -0.93
CA ILE A 342 20.06 -15.52 -1.23
C ILE A 342 20.99 -14.70 -0.35
N TYR A 343 22.21 -15.17 -0.15
CA TYR A 343 23.27 -14.38 0.47
C TYR A 343 24.27 -13.96 -0.59
N LEU A 344 24.50 -12.66 -0.74
CA LEU A 344 25.46 -12.11 -1.69
C LEU A 344 26.55 -11.35 -0.94
N ASN A 345 27.78 -11.43 -1.44
CA ASN A 345 28.89 -10.57 -1.01
C ASN A 345 28.75 -9.14 -1.56
N HIS A 346 27.99 -8.98 -2.65
CA HIS A 346 27.61 -7.68 -3.18
C HIS A 346 26.24 -7.27 -2.64
N SER A 347 26.07 -6.00 -2.25
CA SER A 347 24.76 -5.44 -1.90
C SER A 347 24.10 -4.83 -3.15
N PRO A 348 23.10 -5.49 -3.76
CA PRO A 348 22.34 -4.90 -4.85
C PRO A 348 21.45 -3.79 -4.31
N ARG A 349 20.96 -2.91 -5.19
CA ARG A 349 20.03 -1.84 -4.79
C ARG A 349 18.62 -2.40 -4.57
N LEU A 350 17.88 -1.89 -3.59
CA LEU A 350 16.45 -2.21 -3.45
C LEU A 350 15.71 -1.87 -4.75
N GLN A 351 14.81 -2.75 -5.21
CA GLN A 351 14.12 -2.69 -6.52
C GLN A 351 15.01 -2.85 -7.76
N SER A 352 16.30 -3.14 -7.61
CA SER A 352 17.13 -3.55 -8.75
C SER A 352 16.76 -4.94 -9.23
N GLU A 353 16.96 -5.18 -10.53
CA GLU A 353 16.76 -6.47 -11.15
C GLU A 353 17.96 -7.39 -10.89
N LEU A 354 17.65 -8.66 -10.62
CA LEU A 354 18.61 -9.75 -10.58
C LEU A 354 18.18 -10.85 -11.56
N GLN A 355 19.16 -11.41 -12.27
CA GLN A 355 18.97 -12.68 -12.97
C GLN A 355 19.59 -13.79 -12.13
N VAL A 356 18.81 -14.83 -11.88
CA VAL A 356 19.22 -15.98 -11.06
C VAL A 356 19.16 -17.22 -11.94
N THR A 357 20.32 -17.82 -12.17
CA THR A 357 20.45 -19.05 -12.96
C THR A 357 20.83 -20.20 -12.03
N MET A 358 20.02 -21.26 -11.97
CA MET A 358 20.31 -22.46 -11.17
C MET A 358 20.43 -23.71 -12.05
N GLU A 359 21.16 -24.70 -11.55
CA GLU A 359 21.19 -26.03 -12.14
C GLU A 359 19.89 -26.79 -11.80
N SER A 360 19.29 -27.46 -12.79
CA SER A 360 18.10 -28.28 -12.55
C SER A 360 18.45 -29.51 -11.70
N PRO A 361 17.79 -29.74 -10.55
CA PRO A 361 18.00 -30.96 -9.78
C PRO A 361 17.56 -32.21 -10.56
N GLY A 362 18.42 -33.23 -10.61
CA GLY A 362 18.11 -34.56 -11.16
C GLY A 362 18.74 -34.92 -12.51
N ASP A 363 19.59 -34.06 -13.09
CA ASP A 363 20.23 -34.32 -14.39
C ASP A 363 21.70 -34.77 -14.23
N GLU A 364 21.91 -36.04 -13.88
CA GLU A 364 23.25 -36.66 -13.86
C GLU A 364 23.74 -37.06 -15.28
N GLY A 365 23.14 -36.55 -16.36
CA GLY A 365 23.43 -36.98 -17.73
C GLY A 365 23.29 -35.92 -18.82
N GLN A 366 24.43 -35.34 -19.23
CA GLN A 366 24.73 -34.73 -20.55
C GLN A 366 23.87 -33.57 -21.10
N ASN A 367 22.84 -33.08 -20.42
CA ASN A 367 22.22 -31.79 -20.76
C ASN A 367 21.97 -30.97 -19.48
N HIS A 368 22.91 -30.09 -19.11
CA HIS A 368 22.69 -29.14 -18.02
C HIS A 368 21.60 -28.12 -18.40
N ASN A 369 20.33 -28.50 -18.21
CA ASN A 369 19.24 -27.54 -18.27
C ASN A 369 19.36 -26.60 -17.07
N HIS A 370 19.54 -25.32 -17.37
CA HIS A 370 19.58 -24.27 -16.36
C HIS A 370 18.19 -23.65 -16.25
N LEU A 371 17.67 -23.54 -15.03
CA LEU A 371 16.49 -22.73 -14.78
C LEU A 371 16.97 -21.28 -14.64
N ARG A 372 16.39 -20.38 -15.43
CA ARG A 372 16.68 -18.95 -15.37
C ARG A 372 15.46 -18.24 -14.85
N PHE A 373 15.65 -17.53 -13.76
CA PHE A 373 14.64 -16.69 -13.15
C PHE A 373 15.08 -15.24 -13.27
N ARG A 374 14.10 -14.38 -13.53
CA ARG A 374 14.29 -12.93 -13.44
C ARG A 374 13.48 -12.42 -12.27
N GLY A 375 14.06 -11.58 -11.43
CA GLY A 375 13.38 -11.07 -10.26
C GLY A 375 13.89 -9.72 -9.77
N TYR A 376 13.18 -9.14 -8.81
CA TYR A 376 13.51 -7.85 -8.20
C TYR A 376 13.88 -8.02 -6.74
N VAL A 377 14.85 -7.23 -6.30
CA VAL A 377 15.24 -7.13 -4.88
C VAL A 377 14.12 -6.43 -4.12
N VAL A 378 13.47 -7.14 -3.20
CA VAL A 378 12.39 -6.59 -2.37
C VAL A 378 12.77 -6.39 -0.91
N ARG A 379 13.91 -6.96 -0.49
CA ARG A 379 14.39 -6.92 0.88
C ARG A 379 15.91 -7.06 0.91
N LEU A 380 16.55 -6.27 1.77
CA LEU A 380 17.98 -6.32 2.04
C LEU A 380 18.18 -6.32 3.56
N GLU A 381 18.93 -7.30 4.05
CA GLU A 381 19.26 -7.41 5.47
C GLU A 381 20.72 -7.82 5.66
N PRO A 382 21.32 -7.58 6.84
CA PRO A 382 22.62 -8.15 7.17
C PRO A 382 22.60 -9.68 7.04
N GLY A 383 23.58 -10.23 6.32
CA GLY A 383 23.78 -11.67 6.19
C GLY A 383 24.38 -12.30 7.45
N PRO A 384 24.46 -13.64 7.49
CA PRO A 384 25.04 -14.37 8.62
C PRO A 384 26.56 -14.17 8.75
N GLU A 385 27.25 -13.92 7.63
CA GLU A 385 28.67 -13.60 7.61
C GLU A 385 28.90 -12.08 7.58
N LYS A 386 30.05 -11.66 8.12
CA LYS A 386 30.47 -10.26 8.09
C LYS A 386 30.61 -9.83 6.62
N ASP A 387 29.99 -8.70 6.28
CA ASP A 387 29.97 -8.11 4.93
C ASP A 387 29.09 -8.84 3.90
N GLN A 388 28.34 -9.89 4.28
CA GLN A 388 27.29 -10.46 3.43
C GLN A 388 25.97 -9.71 3.57
N THR A 389 25.20 -9.69 2.49
CA THR A 389 23.84 -9.17 2.45
C THR A 389 22.85 -10.31 2.16
N ALA A 390 21.85 -10.46 3.01
CA ALA A 390 20.69 -11.30 2.75
C ALA A 390 19.74 -10.55 1.81
N VAL A 391 19.49 -11.13 0.63
CA VAL A 391 18.73 -10.52 -0.45
C VAL A 391 17.46 -11.33 -0.68
N GLY A 392 16.32 -10.72 -0.36
CA GLY A 392 15.01 -11.26 -0.72
C GLY A 392 14.68 -10.89 -2.16
N ILE A 393 14.45 -11.90 -2.99
CA ILE A 393 14.12 -11.75 -4.40
C ILE A 393 12.70 -12.24 -4.62
N VAL A 394 11.95 -11.48 -5.41
CA VAL A 394 10.72 -11.97 -6.00
C VAL A 394 10.93 -12.23 -7.49
N PHE A 395 10.64 -13.45 -7.93
CA PHE A 395 10.66 -13.83 -9.34
C PHE A 395 9.43 -13.33 -10.08
N THR A 396 9.65 -12.79 -11.27
CA THR A 396 8.63 -12.28 -12.18
C THR A 396 8.57 -13.05 -13.50
N GLU A 397 9.64 -13.76 -13.87
CA GLU A 397 9.73 -14.61 -15.07
C GLU A 397 10.47 -15.91 -14.80
#